data_AF-A0A1H1MCK7-F1
#
_entry.id   AF-A0A1H1MCK7-F1
#
_cell.length_a   1.000
_cell.length_b   1.000
_cell.length_c   1.000
_cell.angle_alpha   90.00
_cell.angle_beta   90.00
_cell.angle_gamma   90.00
#
_symmetry.space_group_name_H-M   'P 1'
#
loop_
_entity.id
_entity.type
_entity.pdbx_description
1 polymer ?
#
loop_
_entity_poly.entity_id
_entity_poly.type
_entity_poly.pdbx_seq_one_letter_code
_entity_poly.pdbx_strand_id
1 'polypeptide(L)'
;MKKSIIIFSIVILQGCSVDDNSNGIIQDLAPITSVNIPTSFIASKSYEMGINYERPSSCHYFAGLDITQKNNEVTIGVVNHSKTSSSNCSKSGDLSKTTSLKFVVERNDFYIFRFWKGENSLGEDEFIIKQIPVAQPDDE
;
A
#
# COMPACT_ATOMS: atom_id res chain seq x y z
N MET A 1 24.92 1.39 -61.80
CA MET A 1 23.49 1.83 -61.81
C MET A 1 22.74 0.93 -60.83
N LYS A 2 22.24 1.48 -59.72
CA LYS A 2 20.78 1.58 -59.40
C LYS A 2 20.11 0.20 -59.24
N LYS A 3 19.50 -0.21 -58.12
CA LYS A 3 18.85 0.50 -57.01
C LYS A 3 18.71 -0.45 -55.80
N SER A 4 18.98 0.03 -54.59
CA SER A 4 18.45 -0.60 -53.37
C SER A 4 16.97 -0.27 -53.24
N ILE A 5 16.12 -1.29 -53.11
CA ILE A 5 14.69 -1.14 -52.82
C ILE A 5 14.55 -1.13 -51.29
N ILE A 6 14.31 0.05 -50.73
CA ILE A 6 13.96 0.23 -49.32
C ILE A 6 12.43 0.18 -49.23
N ILE A 7 11.90 -0.88 -48.61
CA ILE A 7 10.48 -1.02 -48.32
C ILE A 7 10.21 -0.26 -47.01
N PHE A 8 9.54 0.88 -47.13
CA PHE A 8 9.08 1.69 -46.01
C PHE A 8 7.69 1.18 -45.59
N SER A 9 7.65 0.30 -44.59
CA SER A 9 6.40 -0.14 -43.97
C SER A 9 5.87 0.99 -43.07
N ILE A 10 4.82 1.66 -43.55
CA ILE A 10 4.00 2.58 -42.74
C ILE A 10 3.17 1.73 -41.77
N VAL A 11 3.58 1.75 -40.51
CA VAL A 11 2.76 1.25 -39.40
C VAL A 11 1.80 2.36 -39.02
N ILE A 12 0.53 2.19 -39.37
CA ILE A 12 -0.54 3.09 -38.95
C ILE A 12 -0.85 2.74 -37.50
N LEU A 13 -0.37 3.56 -36.56
CA LEU A 13 -0.79 3.49 -35.16
C LEU A 13 -2.24 3.97 -35.09
N GLN A 14 -3.17 3.01 -35.07
CA GLN A 14 -4.54 3.30 -34.67
C GLN A 14 -4.51 3.55 -33.15
N GLY A 15 -4.60 4.82 -32.76
CA GLY A 15 -4.79 5.20 -31.37
C GLY A 15 -6.18 4.74 -30.93
N CYS A 16 -6.25 3.83 -29.96
CA CYS A 16 -7.50 3.57 -29.27
C CYS A 16 -7.88 4.84 -28.49
N SER A 17 -8.93 5.55 -28.92
CA SER A 17 -9.57 6.53 -28.05
C SER A 17 -10.31 5.76 -26.98
N VAL A 18 -9.88 5.89 -25.73
CA VAL A 18 -10.63 5.36 -24.60
C VAL A 18 -11.85 6.26 -24.43
N ASP A 19 -13.03 5.72 -24.72
CA ASP A 19 -14.30 6.42 -24.61
C ASP A 19 -14.60 6.67 -23.12
N ASP A 20 -14.50 7.93 -22.70
CA ASP A 20 -14.47 8.38 -21.30
C ASP A 20 -15.87 8.45 -20.66
N ASN A 21 -16.66 7.39 -20.83
CA ASN A 21 -17.94 7.24 -20.15
C ASN A 21 -17.82 6.30 -18.93
N SER A 22 -16.74 6.48 -18.15
CA SER A 22 -16.37 5.53 -17.09
C SER A 22 -16.88 5.98 -15.71
N ASN A 23 -17.76 5.18 -15.12
CA ASN A 23 -17.94 5.13 -13.67
C ASN A 23 -16.68 4.50 -13.04
N GLY A 24 -15.57 5.24 -13.07
CA GLY A 24 -14.25 4.76 -12.67
C GLY A 24 -14.15 4.39 -11.19
N ILE A 25 -13.26 3.44 -10.90
CA ILE A 25 -12.80 3.13 -9.55
C ILE A 25 -11.44 3.79 -9.38
N ILE A 26 -11.29 4.57 -8.32
CA ILE A 26 -10.02 5.21 -7.92
C ILE A 26 -9.46 4.40 -6.75
N GLN A 27 -8.13 4.24 -6.71
CA GLN A 27 -7.41 3.69 -5.57
C GLN A 27 -6.44 4.72 -5.00
N ASP A 28 -6.39 4.79 -3.69
CA ASP A 28 -5.59 5.76 -2.93
C ASP A 28 -5.16 5.20 -1.58
N LEU A 29 -4.14 5.81 -0.97
CA LEU A 29 -3.64 5.39 0.33
C LEU A 29 -4.44 6.03 1.47
N ALA A 30 -4.68 5.23 2.51
CA ALA A 30 -5.26 5.67 3.77
C ALA A 30 -4.16 5.87 4.82
N PRO A 31 -4.10 7.02 5.51
CA PRO A 31 -3.10 7.25 6.54
C PRO A 31 -3.28 6.27 7.71
N ILE A 32 -2.22 5.55 8.05
CA ILE A 32 -2.17 4.71 9.25
C ILE A 32 -1.97 5.59 10.46
N THR A 33 -2.88 5.47 11.44
CA THR A 33 -2.90 6.31 12.64
C THR A 33 -2.24 5.63 13.83
N SER A 34 -2.31 4.29 13.92
CA SER A 34 -1.63 3.51 14.95
C SER A 34 -1.51 2.04 14.57
N VAL A 35 -0.60 1.34 15.23
CA VAL A 35 -0.35 -0.09 15.02
C VAL A 35 -0.24 -0.83 16.35
N ASN A 36 -0.83 -2.02 16.40
CA ASN A 36 -0.64 -3.00 17.45
C ASN A 36 0.30 -4.08 16.93
N ILE A 37 1.56 -4.00 17.36
CA ILE A 37 2.64 -4.90 16.99
C ILE A 37 3.40 -5.29 18.26
N PRO A 38 3.77 -6.58 18.43
CA PRO A 38 4.63 -7.02 19.51
C PRO A 38 5.96 -6.26 19.57
N THR A 39 6.56 -6.18 20.76
CA THR A 39 7.88 -5.56 20.95
C THR A 39 9.03 -6.45 20.53
N SER A 40 8.78 -7.75 20.33
CA SER A 40 9.73 -8.75 19.82
C SER A 40 8.99 -9.87 19.11
N PHE A 41 9.69 -10.57 18.24
CA PHE A 41 9.22 -11.77 17.57
C PHE A 41 10.05 -12.99 17.94
N ILE A 42 9.48 -14.17 17.74
CA ILE A 42 10.18 -15.45 17.79
C ILE A 42 10.30 -15.98 16.35
N ALA A 43 11.49 -16.43 15.99
CA ALA A 43 11.75 -16.98 14.66
C ALA A 43 10.77 -18.11 14.30
N SER A 44 10.37 -18.19 13.02
CA SER A 44 9.43 -19.19 12.50
C SER A 44 8.00 -19.16 13.10
N LYS A 45 7.64 -18.12 13.87
CA LYS A 45 6.26 -17.90 14.32
C LYS A 45 5.51 -16.96 13.38
N SER A 46 4.19 -16.95 13.51
CA SER A 46 3.32 -15.99 12.81
C SER A 46 2.64 -15.07 13.82
N TYR A 47 2.52 -13.80 13.47
CA TYR A 47 1.87 -12.79 14.28
C TYR A 47 0.76 -12.11 13.48
N GLU A 48 -0.31 -11.73 14.15
CA GLU A 48 -1.35 -10.87 13.58
C GLU A 48 -1.18 -9.47 14.14
N MET A 49 -0.87 -8.51 13.25
CA MET A 49 -0.64 -7.12 13.61
C MET A 49 -1.87 -6.30 13.29
N GLY A 50 -2.39 -5.57 14.28
CA GLY A 50 -3.51 -4.66 14.09
C GLY A 50 -3.06 -3.33 13.50
N ILE A 51 -3.71 -2.87 12.44
CA ILE A 51 -3.41 -1.62 11.75
C ILE A 51 -4.68 -0.76 11.81
N ASN A 52 -4.60 0.37 12.50
CA ASN A 52 -5.65 1.37 12.53
C ASN A 52 -5.33 2.45 11.50
N TYR A 53 -6.32 2.81 10.69
CA TYR A 53 -6.19 3.81 9.65
C TYR A 53 -7.44 4.67 9.57
N GLU A 54 -7.29 5.83 8.96
CA GLU A 54 -8.39 6.76 8.74
C GLU A 54 -8.73 6.80 7.26
N ARG A 55 -10.00 6.60 6.92
CA ARG A 55 -10.44 6.68 5.53
C ARG A 55 -10.63 8.14 5.12
N PRO A 56 -10.30 8.54 3.89
CA PRO A 56 -10.51 9.92 3.43
C PRO A 56 -11.97 10.39 3.44
N SER A 57 -12.93 9.47 3.28
CA SER A 57 -14.37 9.75 3.37
C SER A 57 -15.19 8.49 3.61
N SER A 58 -16.50 8.65 3.82
CA SER A 58 -17.46 7.56 3.97
C SER A 58 -17.59 6.65 2.74
N CYS A 59 -17.12 7.09 1.57
CA CYS A 59 -17.16 6.34 0.31
C CYS A 59 -15.85 5.61 -0.01
N HIS A 60 -14.83 5.72 0.84
CA HIS A 60 -13.61 4.95 0.70
C HIS A 60 -13.82 3.61 1.39
N TYR A 61 -13.40 2.54 0.73
CA TYR A 61 -13.52 1.18 1.25
C TYR A 61 -12.17 0.50 1.16
N PHE A 62 -11.84 -0.30 2.17
CA PHE A 62 -10.62 -1.09 2.19
C PHE A 62 -10.51 -1.94 0.90
N ALA A 63 -9.41 -1.79 0.19
CA ALA A 63 -9.08 -2.57 -1.00
C ALA A 63 -7.98 -3.60 -0.71
N GLY A 64 -7.09 -3.31 0.24
CA GLY A 64 -6.00 -4.20 0.60
C GLY A 64 -4.89 -3.49 1.36
N LEU A 65 -3.78 -4.21 1.55
CA LEU A 65 -2.53 -3.66 2.03
C LEU A 65 -1.53 -3.66 0.88
N ASP A 66 -0.84 -2.54 0.68
CA ASP A 66 0.35 -2.49 -0.16
C ASP A 66 1.56 -2.79 0.74
N ILE A 67 2.30 -3.84 0.40
CA ILE A 67 3.40 -4.34 1.22
C ILE A 67 4.63 -4.52 0.34
N THR A 68 5.67 -3.77 0.66
CA THR A 68 6.98 -3.89 0.00
C THR A 68 8.02 -4.26 1.04
N GLN A 69 8.81 -5.29 0.77
CA GLN A 69 9.90 -5.72 1.64
C GLN A 69 11.25 -5.60 0.92
N LYS A 70 12.21 -4.97 1.59
CA LYS A 70 13.60 -4.86 1.14
C LYS A 70 14.52 -5.19 2.32
N ASN A 71 15.19 -6.33 2.25
CA ASN A 71 16.03 -6.85 3.34
C ASN A 71 15.22 -7.03 4.64
N ASN A 72 15.58 -6.30 5.70
CA ASN A 72 14.90 -6.25 6.98
C ASN A 72 13.84 -5.14 7.07
N GLU A 73 13.73 -4.27 6.06
CA GLU A 73 12.74 -3.20 6.03
C GLU A 73 11.44 -3.67 5.36
N VAL A 74 10.31 -3.44 6.02
CA VAL A 74 8.97 -3.79 5.54
C VAL A 74 8.12 -2.52 5.55
N THR A 75 7.75 -2.02 4.37
CA THR A 75 6.90 -0.85 4.20
C THR A 75 5.46 -1.31 3.94
N ILE A 76 4.52 -0.73 4.68
CA ILE A 76 3.11 -1.11 4.66
C ILE A 76 2.24 0.14 4.49
N GLY A 77 1.37 0.12 3.49
CA GLY A 77 0.30 1.10 3.27
C GLY A 77 -1.07 0.44 3.27
N VAL A 78 -2.10 1.19 3.66
CA VAL A 78 -3.49 0.75 3.50
C VAL A 78 -4.03 1.34 2.21
N VAL A 79 -4.52 0.49 1.31
CA VAL A 79 -5.12 0.92 0.05
C VAL A 79 -6.64 0.93 0.19
N ASN A 80 -7.25 2.04 -0.18
CA ASN A 80 -8.68 2.17 -0.34
C ASN A 80 -9.08 2.18 -1.82
N HIS A 81 -10.37 1.99 -2.07
CA HIS A 81 -10.97 2.33 -3.34
C HIS A 81 -12.26 3.14 -3.14
N SER A 82 -12.58 3.97 -4.13
CA SER A 82 -13.83 4.74 -4.20
C SER A 82 -14.31 4.89 -5.65
N LYS A 83 -15.57 5.29 -5.84
CA LYS A 83 -16.15 5.54 -7.19
C LYS A 83 -16.05 7.02 -7.52
N THR A 84 -15.63 7.36 -8.75
CA THR A 84 -15.49 8.74 -9.22
C THR A 84 -16.82 9.53 -9.19
N SER A 85 -17.96 8.86 -9.41
CA SER A 85 -19.29 9.49 -9.45
C SER A 85 -20.03 9.52 -8.10
N SER A 86 -19.34 9.29 -6.98
CA SER A 86 -19.98 9.27 -5.66
C SER A 86 -20.29 10.69 -5.16
N SER A 87 -21.57 11.09 -5.22
CA SER A 87 -21.98 12.48 -4.93
C SER A 87 -22.29 12.79 -3.46
N ASN A 88 -22.36 11.77 -2.59
CA ASN A 88 -22.85 11.91 -1.20
C ASN A 88 -21.84 11.42 -0.15
N CYS A 89 -20.56 11.68 -0.36
CA CYS A 89 -19.50 11.23 0.55
C CYS A 89 -19.27 12.24 1.68
N SER A 90 -19.35 11.78 2.92
CA SER A 90 -19.02 12.58 4.09
C SER A 90 -17.53 12.46 4.43
N LYS A 91 -16.87 13.60 4.66
CA LYS A 91 -15.52 13.66 5.26
C LYS A 91 -15.57 13.83 6.79
N SER A 92 -16.76 13.80 7.38
CA SER A 92 -17.00 13.92 8.82
C SER A 92 -17.66 12.66 9.38
N GLY A 93 -17.55 12.50 10.70
CA GLY A 93 -18.01 11.31 11.42
C GLY A 93 -16.85 10.35 11.70
N ASP A 94 -17.17 9.14 12.16
CA ASP A 94 -16.16 8.12 12.43
C ASP A 94 -15.69 7.45 11.13
N LEU A 95 -14.52 7.87 10.66
CA LEU A 95 -13.83 7.32 9.50
C LEU A 95 -12.74 6.33 9.89
N SER A 96 -12.55 6.09 11.19
CA SER A 96 -11.58 5.15 11.73
C SER A 96 -11.96 3.72 11.37
N LYS A 97 -10.97 2.96 10.93
CA LYS A 97 -11.10 1.53 10.64
C LYS A 97 -9.86 0.79 11.11
N THR A 98 -10.05 -0.51 11.32
CA THR A 98 -8.99 -1.43 11.71
C THR A 98 -8.94 -2.54 10.68
N THR A 99 -7.73 -2.95 10.32
CA THR A 99 -7.45 -4.15 9.56
C THR A 99 -6.31 -4.92 10.23
N SER A 100 -6.07 -6.15 9.79
CA SER A 100 -5.03 -7.01 10.34
C SER A 100 -4.07 -7.46 9.24
N LEU A 101 -2.79 -7.57 9.59
CA LEU A 101 -1.77 -8.22 8.75
C LEU A 101 -1.25 -9.46 9.47
N LYS A 102 -1.43 -10.63 8.86
CA LYS A 102 -0.72 -11.84 9.27
C LYS A 102 0.69 -11.83 8.70
N PHE A 103 1.69 -11.87 9.57
CA PHE A 103 3.10 -11.80 9.21
C PHE A 103 3.83 -13.05 9.71
N VAL A 104 4.64 -13.67 8.85
CA VAL A 104 5.47 -14.83 9.18
C VAL A 104 6.91 -14.39 9.37
N VAL A 105 7.53 -14.80 10.47
CA VAL A 105 8.87 -14.36 10.85
C VAL A 105 9.92 -15.27 10.21
N GLU A 106 10.54 -14.79 9.14
CA GLU A 106 11.52 -15.55 8.33
C GLU A 106 12.97 -15.07 8.52
N ARG A 107 13.24 -14.29 9.57
CA ARG A 107 14.57 -13.74 9.88
C ARG A 107 14.91 -13.99 11.34
N ASN A 108 16.20 -13.89 11.66
CA ASN A 108 16.75 -14.17 12.99
C ASN A 108 17.41 -12.94 13.64
N ASP A 109 17.34 -11.77 13.00
CA ASP A 109 17.92 -10.52 13.50
C ASP A 109 16.83 -9.55 13.97
N PHE A 110 16.32 -8.69 13.10
CA PHE A 110 15.28 -7.72 13.40
C PHE A 110 14.59 -7.26 12.12
N TYR A 111 13.41 -6.66 12.27
CA TYR A 111 12.70 -5.96 11.20
C TYR A 111 12.60 -4.46 11.50
N ILE A 112 12.58 -3.65 10.45
CA ILE A 112 12.19 -2.24 10.50
C ILE A 112 10.87 -2.14 9.74
N PHE A 113 9.76 -2.02 10.46
CA PHE A 113 8.47 -1.75 9.85
C PHE A 113 8.28 -0.25 9.65
N ARG A 114 7.78 0.12 8.48
CA ARG A 114 7.44 1.50 8.09
C ARG A 114 5.99 1.52 7.66
N PHE A 115 5.11 2.03 8.51
CA PHE A 115 3.70 2.15 8.21
C PHE A 115 3.41 3.55 7.70
N TRP A 116 2.92 3.69 6.46
CA TRP A 116 2.68 5.00 5.85
C TRP A 116 1.59 5.78 6.59
N LYS A 117 1.92 7.00 7.02
CA LYS A 117 1.08 7.86 7.88
C LYS A 117 0.45 9.04 7.10
N GLY A 118 0.87 9.26 5.86
CA GLY A 118 0.49 10.44 5.09
C GLY A 118 1.74 11.16 4.57
N GLU A 119 1.51 12.32 3.96
CA GLU A 119 2.56 13.23 3.54
C GLU A 119 2.65 14.44 4.47
N ASN A 120 3.84 15.00 4.65
CA ASN A 120 4.05 16.25 5.37
C ASN A 120 3.65 17.49 4.53
N SER A 121 3.84 18.70 5.05
CA SER A 121 3.51 19.94 4.33
C SER A 121 4.31 20.18 3.04
N LEU A 122 5.39 19.44 2.81
CA LEU A 122 6.21 19.48 1.61
C LEU A 122 5.83 18.40 0.59
N GLY A 123 4.86 17.53 0.90
CA GLY A 123 4.49 16.39 0.06
C GLY A 123 5.43 15.19 0.19
N GLU A 124 6.20 15.10 1.29
CA GLU A 124 7.10 13.97 1.53
C GLU A 124 6.43 12.94 2.46
N ASP A 125 6.59 11.65 2.16
CA ASP A 125 6.02 10.56 2.94
C ASP A 125 6.52 10.54 4.39
N GLU A 126 5.57 10.48 5.33
CA GLU A 126 5.81 10.19 6.74
C GLU A 126 5.45 8.74 7.09
N PHE A 127 6.21 8.16 8.01
CA PHE A 127 6.00 6.77 8.46
C PHE A 127 5.98 6.64 9.98
N ILE A 128 5.12 5.76 10.49
CA ILE A 128 5.29 5.19 11.83
C ILE A 128 6.36 4.09 11.71
N ILE A 129 7.50 4.29 12.37
CA ILE A 129 8.63 3.34 12.32
C ILE A 129 8.65 2.47 13.58
N LYS A 130 8.76 1.14 13.39
CA LYS A 130 8.90 0.16 14.47
C LYS A 130 10.06 -0.79 14.17
N GLN A 131 11.07 -0.79 15.03
CA GLN A 131 12.14 -1.77 14.98
C GLN A 131 11.81 -2.94 15.92
N ILE A 132 11.65 -4.14 15.38
CA ILE A 132 11.24 -5.33 16.12
C ILE A 132 12.35 -6.37 16.09
N PRO A 133 13.03 -6.67 17.22
CA PRO A 133 14.02 -7.74 17.29
C PRO A 133 13.37 -9.13 17.18
N VAL A 134 14.15 -10.10 16.71
CA VAL A 134 13.76 -11.51 16.65
C VAL A 134 14.61 -12.35 17.60
N ALA A 135 13.97 -13.00 18.56
CA ALA A 135 14.57 -13.99 19.45
C ALA A 135 14.57 -15.39 18.82
N GLN A 136 15.54 -16.22 19.21
CA GLN A 136 15.51 -17.63 18.84
C GLN A 136 14.58 -18.40 19.79
N PRO A 137 13.98 -19.52 19.33
CA PRO A 137 13.08 -20.32 20.15
C PRO A 137 13.71 -20.88 21.44
N ASP A 138 15.04 -20.97 21.48
CA ASP A 138 15.80 -21.53 22.60
C ASP A 138 16.25 -20.46 23.61
N ASP A 139 15.82 -19.19 23.44
CA ASP A 139 16.14 -18.06 24.32
C ASP A 139 15.05 -17.77 25.40
N GLU A 140 14.06 -18.66 25.57
CA GLU A 140 13.05 -18.66 26.66
C GLU A 140 13.31 -19.78 27.69
#